data_AF-V5H474-F1
#
_entry.id   AF-V5H474-F1
#
_cell.length_a   1.000
_cell.length_b   1.000
_cell.length_c   1.000
_cell.angle_alpha   90.00
_cell.angle_beta   90.00
_cell.angle_gamma   90.00
#
_symmetry.space_group_name_H-M   'P 1'
#
loop_
_entity.id
_entity.type
_entity.pdbx_description
1 polymer ?
#
loop_
_entity_poly.entity_id
_entity_poly.type
_entity_poly.pdbx_seq_one_letter_code
_entity_poly.pdbx_strand_id
1 'polypeptide(L)'
;ELQRENARVESQMIKLKSDISAMENHLGHGEKETQALTQRTNNLNEYYESLRNNVITLLEHVRLPGGATAPEKIGQENFDSYLSKLQTLCTPEGYCSDENRPLYETVKCALQDFTVLPTPI
;
A
#
# COMPACT_ATOMS: atom_id res chain seq x y z
N GLU A 1 26.70 -60.24 -22.04
CA GLU A 1 25.89 -59.08 -22.48
C GLU A 1 24.90 -58.63 -21.40
N LEU A 2 24.06 -59.54 -20.87
CA LEU A 2 23.14 -59.30 -19.74
C LEU A 2 23.69 -58.48 -18.56
N GLN A 3 24.90 -58.78 -18.07
CA GLN A 3 25.51 -58.04 -16.95
C GLN A 3 25.84 -56.58 -17.29
N ARG A 4 26.25 -56.28 -18.52
CA ARG A 4 26.49 -54.89 -18.94
C ARG A 4 25.17 -54.12 -19.03
N GLU A 5 24.14 -54.79 -19.53
CA GLU A 5 22.82 -54.19 -19.67
C GLU A 5 22.17 -53.95 -18.30
N ASN A 6 22.30 -54.87 -17.35
CA ASN A 6 21.87 -54.64 -15.95
C ASN A 6 22.63 -53.46 -15.32
N ALA A 7 23.96 -53.41 -15.44
CA ALA A 7 24.75 -52.30 -14.89
C ALA A 7 24.34 -50.95 -15.53
N ARG A 8 23.99 -50.94 -16.82
CA ARG A 8 23.47 -49.76 -17.53
C ARG A 8 22.13 -49.32 -16.96
N VAL A 9 21.18 -50.24 -16.79
CA VAL A 9 19.85 -49.97 -16.24
C VAL A 9 19.94 -49.50 -14.79
N GLU A 10 20.74 -50.16 -13.96
CA GLU A 10 20.99 -49.75 -12.57
C GLU A 10 21.54 -48.32 -12.49
N SER A 11 22.51 -47.98 -13.35
CA SER A 11 23.07 -46.63 -13.41
C SER A 11 22.02 -45.59 -13.82
N GLN A 12 21.16 -45.91 -14.80
CA GLN A 12 20.06 -45.05 -15.20
C GLN A 12 19.03 -44.87 -14.08
N MET A 13 18.73 -45.93 -13.34
CA MET A 13 17.80 -45.89 -12.22
C MET A 13 18.35 -45.03 -11.08
N ILE A 14 19.64 -45.14 -10.76
CA ILE A 14 20.30 -44.31 -9.74
C ILE A 14 20.24 -42.84 -10.13
N LYS A 15 20.54 -42.53 -11.40
CA LYS A 15 20.45 -41.15 -11.90
C LYS A 15 19.02 -40.61 -11.79
N LEU A 16 18.03 -41.37 -12.24
CA LEU A 16 16.63 -40.96 -12.16
C LEU A 16 16.18 -40.72 -10.70
N LYS A 17 16.60 -41.58 -9.77
CA LYS A 17 16.30 -41.40 -8.34
C LYS A 17 16.93 -40.13 -7.78
N SER A 18 18.17 -39.82 -8.19
CA SER A 18 18.83 -38.57 -7.82
C SER A 18 18.09 -37.35 -8.38
N ASP A 19 17.67 -37.42 -9.63
CA ASP A 19 16.93 -36.34 -10.30
C ASP A 19 15.57 -36.12 -9.62
N ILE A 20 14.84 -37.19 -9.27
CA ILE A 20 13.59 -37.12 -8.50
C ILE A 20 13.81 -36.43 -7.16
N SER A 21 14.81 -36.86 -6.39
CA SER A 21 15.09 -36.25 -5.08
C SER A 21 15.47 -34.78 -5.18
N ALA A 22 16.21 -34.39 -6.23
CA ALA A 22 16.51 -32.99 -6.49
C ALA A 22 15.22 -32.19 -6.79
N MET A 23 14.34 -32.72 -7.65
CA MET A 23 13.07 -32.08 -7.97
C MET A 23 12.16 -31.94 -6.74
N GLU A 24 12.07 -32.97 -5.90
CA GLU A 24 11.30 -32.94 -4.65
C GLU A 24 11.79 -31.85 -3.69
N ASN A 25 13.12 -31.71 -3.55
CA ASN A 25 13.71 -30.64 -2.75
C ASN A 25 13.40 -29.25 -3.33
N HIS A 26 13.47 -29.09 -4.65
CA HIS A 26 13.12 -27.83 -5.32
C HIS A 26 11.64 -27.47 -5.12
N LEU A 27 10.73 -28.43 -5.25
CA LEU A 27 9.31 -28.22 -4.98
C LEU A 27 9.07 -27.83 -3.53
N GLY A 28 9.67 -28.55 -2.58
CA GLY A 28 9.55 -28.22 -1.15
C GLY A 28 10.13 -26.84 -0.79
N HIS A 29 11.12 -26.34 -1.53
CA HIS A 29 11.61 -24.98 -1.38
C HIS A 29 10.61 -23.96 -1.95
N GLY A 30 10.11 -24.19 -3.17
CA GLY A 30 9.14 -23.31 -3.81
C GLY A 30 7.83 -23.17 -3.02
N GLU A 31 7.38 -24.22 -2.34
CA GLU A 31 6.23 -24.14 -1.43
C GLU A 31 6.49 -23.22 -0.22
N LYS A 32 7.68 -23.28 0.37
CA LYS A 32 8.05 -22.42 1.51
C LYS A 32 8.14 -20.95 1.09
N GLU A 33 8.75 -20.68 -0.07
CA GLU A 33 8.81 -19.32 -0.63
C GLU A 33 7.41 -18.77 -0.93
N THR A 34 6.54 -19.62 -1.50
CA THR A 34 5.15 -19.27 -1.77
C THR A 34 4.39 -18.93 -0.49
N GLN A 35 4.54 -19.75 0.57
CA GLN A 35 3.93 -19.48 1.88
C GLN A 35 4.44 -18.17 2.49
N ALA A 36 5.75 -17.91 2.43
CA ALA A 36 6.34 -16.67 2.92
C ALA A 36 5.81 -15.45 2.15
N LEU A 37 5.61 -15.57 0.84
CA LEU A 37 5.03 -14.52 0.01
C LEU A 37 3.56 -14.27 0.37
N THR A 38 2.75 -15.33 0.54
CA THR A 38 1.36 -15.21 0.99
C THR A 38 1.27 -14.52 2.35
N GLN A 39 2.13 -14.90 3.30
CA GLN A 39 2.17 -14.26 4.63
C GLN A 39 2.52 -12.77 4.52
N ARG A 40 3.52 -12.42 3.71
CA ARG A 40 3.91 -11.02 3.48
C ARG A 40 2.78 -10.21 2.87
N THR A 41 2.07 -10.77 1.90
CA THR A 41 0.91 -10.12 1.26
C THR A 41 -0.22 -9.90 2.27
N ASN A 42 -0.50 -10.87 3.14
CA ASN A 42 -1.52 -10.72 4.18
C ASN A 42 -1.17 -9.61 5.17
N ASN A 43 0.07 -9.57 5.65
CA ASN A 43 0.53 -8.51 6.56
C ASN A 43 0.43 -7.12 5.92
N LEU A 44 0.70 -7.02 4.62
CA LEU A 44 0.58 -5.78 3.86
C LEU A 44 -0.89 -5.33 3.78
N ASN A 45 -1.80 -6.25 3.48
CA ASN A 45 -3.24 -5.96 3.46
C ASN A 45 -3.75 -5.49 4.82
N GLU A 46 -3.35 -6.15 5.91
CA GLU A 46 -3.69 -5.73 7.28
C GLU A 46 -3.17 -4.33 7.59
N TYR A 47 -1.95 -4.01 7.17
CA TYR A 47 -1.38 -2.67 7.34
C TYR A 47 -2.18 -1.60 6.58
N TYR A 48 -2.53 -1.86 5.31
CA TYR A 48 -3.32 -0.91 4.51
C TYR A 48 -4.73 -0.72 5.07
N GLU A 49 -5.37 -1.78 5.57
CA GLU A 49 -6.66 -1.70 6.25
C GLU A 49 -6.57 -0.89 7.54
N SER A 50 -5.54 -1.14 8.36
CA SER A 50 -5.30 -0.34 9.57
C SER A 50 -5.05 1.14 9.25
N LEU A 51 -4.22 1.42 8.25
CA LEU A 51 -3.94 2.77 7.80
C LEU A 51 -5.20 3.46 7.30
N ARG A 52 -6.00 2.78 6.46
CA ARG A 52 -7.29 3.29 5.97
C ARG A 52 -8.20 3.63 7.14
N ASN A 53 -8.36 2.73 8.11
CA ASN A 53 -9.18 2.95 9.30
C ASN A 53 -8.70 4.15 10.12
N ASN A 54 -7.39 4.29 10.34
CA ASN A 54 -6.83 5.46 11.01
C ASN A 54 -7.18 6.76 10.28
N VAL A 55 -7.05 6.79 8.95
CA VAL A 55 -7.37 8.00 8.17
C VAL A 55 -8.88 8.28 8.20
N ILE A 56 -9.73 7.26 8.13
CA ILE A 56 -11.18 7.41 8.32
C ILE A 56 -11.48 8.06 9.68
N THR A 57 -10.89 7.56 10.77
CA THR A 57 -11.06 8.11 12.12
C THR A 57 -10.60 9.57 12.21
N LEU A 58 -9.46 9.90 11.61
CA LEU A 58 -8.95 11.28 11.58
C LEU A 58 -9.89 12.23 10.83
N LEU A 59 -10.49 11.75 9.74
CA LEU A 59 -11.38 12.54 8.89
C LEU A 59 -12.85 12.55 9.34
N GLU A 60 -13.24 11.66 10.26
CA GLU A 60 -14.63 11.53 10.76
C GLU A 60 -15.21 12.86 11.28
N HIS A 61 -14.36 13.73 11.81
CA HIS A 61 -14.77 15.02 12.40
C HIS A 61 -14.57 16.21 11.46
N VAL A 62 -13.98 16.01 10.28
CA VAL A 62 -13.70 17.09 9.33
C VAL A 62 -15.00 17.47 8.60
N ARG A 63 -15.49 18.69 8.86
CA ARG A 63 -16.66 19.25 8.17
C ARG A 63 -16.22 20.01 6.93
N LEU A 64 -16.70 19.59 5.76
CA LEU A 64 -16.43 20.28 4.50
C LEU A 64 -17.22 21.60 4.42
N PRO A 65 -16.58 22.72 4.01
CA PRO A 65 -17.28 23.98 3.79
C PRO A 65 -18.24 23.84 2.59
N GLY A 66 -19.50 24.27 2.75
CA GLY A 66 -20.53 24.15 1.71
C GLY A 66 -21.77 23.33 2.10
N GLY A 67 -21.85 22.79 3.32
CA GLY A 67 -23.11 22.34 3.92
C GLY A 67 -23.91 21.36 3.07
N ALA A 68 -23.29 20.27 2.58
CA ALA A 68 -24.09 19.13 2.16
C ALA A 68 -24.75 18.50 3.39
N THR A 69 -26.06 18.36 3.32
CA THR A 69 -26.94 17.81 4.34
C THR A 69 -26.46 16.44 4.83
N ALA A 70 -26.24 16.35 6.14
CA ALA A 70 -25.78 15.18 6.91
C ALA A 70 -24.32 14.74 6.64
N PRO A 71 -23.54 14.43 7.69
CA PRO A 71 -22.29 13.71 7.50
C PRO A 71 -22.66 12.30 7.03
N GLU A 72 -22.51 12.02 5.73
CA GLU A 72 -22.40 10.64 5.28
C GLU A 72 -21.26 10.03 6.11
N LYS A 73 -21.59 9.05 6.96
CA LYS A 73 -20.59 8.39 7.79
C LYS A 73 -19.51 7.86 6.85
N ILE A 74 -18.29 8.33 7.03
CA ILE A 74 -17.14 7.89 6.24
C ILE A 74 -16.93 6.42 6.59
N GLY A 75 -17.12 5.55 5.60
CA GLY A 75 -16.98 4.11 5.70
C GLY A 75 -16.10 3.60 4.57
N GLN A 76 -15.69 2.33 4.65
CA GLN A 76 -14.76 1.74 3.70
C GLN A 76 -15.24 1.84 2.24
N GLU A 77 -16.55 1.70 2.03
CA GLU A 77 -17.21 1.74 0.72
C GLU A 77 -17.20 3.13 0.04
N ASN A 78 -17.14 4.21 0.83
CA ASN A 78 -17.24 5.58 0.32
C ASN A 78 -15.97 6.42 0.55
N PHE A 79 -14.96 5.86 1.23
CA PHE A 79 -13.73 6.55 1.59
C PHE A 79 -12.97 7.12 0.40
N ASP A 80 -12.85 6.36 -0.69
CA ASP A 80 -12.13 6.82 -1.89
C ASP A 80 -12.87 7.99 -2.58
N SER A 81 -14.20 7.97 -2.58
CA SER A 81 -15.01 9.10 -3.07
C SER A 81 -14.85 10.32 -2.18
N TYR A 82 -14.84 10.13 -0.85
CA TYR A 82 -14.62 11.20 0.12
C TYR A 82 -13.24 11.83 -0.05
N LEU A 83 -12.17 11.04 -0.20
CA LEU A 83 -10.82 11.53 -0.46
C LEU A 83 -10.74 12.33 -1.76
N SER A 84 -11.37 11.86 -2.83
CA SER A 84 -11.43 12.57 -4.11
C SER A 84 -12.14 13.92 -4.00
N LYS A 85 -13.27 13.98 -3.26
CA LYS A 85 -13.96 15.23 -2.95
C LYS A 85 -13.06 16.17 -2.15
N LEU A 86 -12.37 15.67 -1.11
CA LEU A 86 -11.45 16.45 -0.29
C LEU A 86 -10.29 17.00 -1.13
N GLN A 87 -9.66 16.18 -1.97
CA GLN A 87 -8.60 16.61 -2.89
C GLN A 87 -9.05 17.71 -3.84
N THR A 88 -10.28 17.62 -4.36
CA THR A 88 -10.88 18.63 -5.23
C THR A 88 -11.06 19.97 -4.50
N LEU A 89 -11.48 19.93 -3.24
CA LEU A 89 -11.62 21.11 -2.39
C LEU A 89 -10.26 21.70 -1.99
N CYS A 90 -9.22 20.87 -1.96
CA CYS A 90 -7.84 21.29 -1.72
C CYS A 90 -7.15 21.95 -2.94
N THR A 91 -7.91 22.55 -3.83
CA THR A 91 -7.38 23.37 -4.93
C THR A 91 -7.11 24.80 -4.45
N PRO A 92 -6.11 25.51 -5.02
CA PRO A 92 -5.81 26.91 -4.66
C PRO A 92 -7.02 27.84 -4.75
N GLU A 93 -7.97 27.53 -5.64
CA GLU A 93 -9.23 28.24 -5.81
C GLU A 93 -10.29 27.90 -4.74
N GLY A 94 -10.25 26.70 -4.16
CA GLY A 94 -11.25 26.19 -3.21
C GLY A 94 -10.97 26.51 -1.73
N TYR A 95 -9.70 26.69 -1.34
CA TYR A 95 -9.31 27.01 0.04
C TYR A 95 -9.57 28.48 0.44
N CYS A 96 -9.66 29.38 -0.54
CA CYS A 96 -9.92 30.78 -0.31
C CYS A 96 -11.38 31.09 -0.66
N SER A 97 -12.26 31.20 0.34
CA SER A 97 -13.37 32.13 0.14
C SER A 97 -12.75 33.50 -0.14
N ASP A 98 -13.20 34.20 -1.19
CA ASP A 98 -12.66 35.54 -1.53
C ASP A 98 -12.72 36.51 -0.33
N GLU A 99 -13.61 36.23 0.63
CA GLU A 99 -13.76 36.95 1.90
C GLU A 99 -12.55 36.78 2.84
N ASN A 100 -11.96 35.58 2.93
CA ASN A 100 -10.83 35.28 3.81
C ASN A 100 -9.47 35.31 3.10
N ARG A 101 -9.45 35.40 1.77
CA ARG A 101 -8.23 35.53 0.96
C ARG A 101 -7.34 36.72 1.39
N PRO A 102 -7.87 37.92 1.67
CA PRO A 102 -7.05 39.04 2.15
C PRO A 102 -6.41 38.77 3.50
N LEU A 103 -7.13 38.09 4.40
CA LEU A 103 -6.61 37.70 5.72
C LEU A 103 -5.50 36.65 5.58
N TYR A 104 -5.70 35.64 4.73
CA TYR A 104 -4.69 34.63 4.44
C TYR A 104 -3.43 35.23 3.82
N GLU A 105 -3.56 36.11 2.82
CA GLU A 105 -2.43 36.81 2.22
C GLU A 105 -1.73 37.75 3.23
N THR A 106 -2.48 38.44 4.09
CA THR A 106 -1.91 39.29 5.15
C THR A 106 -1.08 38.46 6.14
N VAL A 107 -1.61 37.33 6.60
CA VAL A 107 -0.90 36.44 7.53
C VAL A 107 0.29 35.78 6.84
N LYS A 108 0.14 35.33 5.60
CA LYS A 108 1.22 34.74 4.80
C LYS A 108 2.36 35.73 4.54
N CYS A 109 2.06 36.97 4.17
CA CYS A 109 3.05 38.05 4.04
C CYS A 109 3.73 38.33 5.39
N ALA A 110 2.98 38.42 6.48
CA ALA A 110 3.54 38.64 7.81
C ALA A 110 4.45 37.48 8.26
N LEU A 111 4.15 36.24 7.85
CA LEU A 111 4.96 35.06 8.11
C LEU A 111 6.17 34.92 7.16
N GLN A 112 6.20 35.63 6.04
CA GLN A 112 7.27 35.58 5.04
C GLN A 112 8.59 36.12 5.60
N ASP A 113 8.52 37.13 6.47
CA ASP A 113 9.66 37.69 7.22
C ASP A 113 10.20 36.74 8.30
N PHE A 114 9.40 35.74 8.70
CA PHE A 114 9.79 34.70 9.66
C PHE A 114 10.25 33.41 9.00
N THR A 115 10.49 33.40 7.67
CA THR A 115 11.05 32.23 6.99
C THR A 115 12.42 31.88 7.56
N VAL A 116 12.40 31.00 8.57
CA VAL A 116 13.54 30.19 8.97
C VAL A 116 14.00 29.49 7.70
N LEU A 117 15.25 29.78 7.33
CA LEU A 117 15.96 29.26 6.15
C LEU A 117 15.54 27.82 5.81
N PRO A 118 15.39 27.46 4.52
CA PRO A 118 15.10 26.10 4.13
C PRO A 118 16.16 25.17 4.73
N THR A 119 15.72 24.21 5.54
CA THR A 119 16.58 23.09 5.94
C THR A 119 17.02 22.38 4.65
N PRO A 120 18.32 22.24 4.37
CA PRO A 120 18.77 21.61 3.14
C PRO A 120 18.30 20.15 3.10
N ILE A 121 17.75 19.73 1.97
CA ILE A 121 17.61 18.32 1.56
C ILE A 121 18.62 18.08 0.45
#